data_AF-A0A8H7IV16-F1
#
_entry.id   AF-A0A8H7IV16-F1
#
_cell.length_a   1.000
_cell.length_b   1.000
_cell.length_c   1.000
_cell.angle_alpha   90.00
_cell.angle_beta   90.00
_cell.angle_gamma   90.00
#
_symmetry.space_group_name_H-M   'P 1'
#
loop_
_entity.id
_entity.type
_entity.pdbx_description
1 polymer ?
#
loop_
_entity_poly.entity_id
_entity_poly.type
_entity_poly.pdbx_seq_one_letter_code
_entity_poly.pdbx_strand_id
1 'polypeptide(L)' 'MMVSQQLEQAYEKYRYEALFGVWLAVTGATFMRIRRQPYSTRLKVEQYESIFKGTSLGAIVLGVGMSPKRGMKRVAQS' A
#
# COMPACT_ATOMS: atom_id res chain seq x y z
N MET A 1 8.57 19.36 20.13
CA MET A 1 9.59 18.29 20.08
C MET A 1 9.06 16.91 20.48
N MET A 2 8.23 16.75 21.52
CA MET A 2 7.67 15.42 21.88
C MET A 2 6.71 14.83 20.83
N VAL A 3 5.87 15.66 20.20
CA VAL A 3 4.87 15.21 19.21
C VAL A 3 5.52 14.56 17.98
N SER A 4 6.66 15.08 17.52
CA SER A 4 7.37 14.54 16.36
C SER A 4 7.96 13.16 16.63
N GLN A 5 8.51 12.92 17.83
CA GLN A 5 9.01 11.59 18.21
C GLN A 5 7.88 10.56 18.32
N GLN A 6 6.75 10.93 18.92
CA GLN A 6 5.59 10.04 18.99
C GLN A 6 5.03 9.70 17.60
N LEU A 7 5.02 10.67 16.68
CA LEU A 7 4.54 10.48 15.32
C LEU A 7 5.48 9.57 14.50
N GLU A 8 6.79 9.75 14.62
CA GLU A 8 7.78 8.87 13.99
C GLU A 8 7.66 7.43 14.50
N GLN A 9 7.46 7.25 15.81
CA GLN A 9 7.32 5.94 16.43
C GLN A 9 6.02 5.24 16.01
N ALA A 10 4.92 6.01 15.90
CA ALA A 10 3.66 5.52 15.35
C ALA A 10 3.79 5.18 13.86
N TYR A 11 4.48 5.99 13.07
CA TYR A 11 4.73 5.75 11.66
C TYR A 11 5.53 4.45 11.45
N GLU A 12 6.65 4.27 12.15
CA GLU A 12 7.46 3.05 12.06
C GLU A 12 6.67 1.79 12.42
N LYS A 13 5.75 1.89 13.39
CA LYS A 13 4.91 0.79 13.83
C LYS A 13 3.79 0.46 12.83
N TYR A 14 3.09 1.49 12.33
CA TYR A 14 1.84 1.31 11.61
C TYR A 14 1.93 1.54 10.09
N ARG A 15 3.10 1.92 9.54
CA ARG A 15 3.23 2.25 8.10
C ARG A 15 2.71 1.17 7.16
N TYR A 16 2.94 -0.11 7.45
CA TYR A 16 2.51 -1.21 6.59
C TYR A 16 1.03 -1.56 6.79
N GLU A 17 0.51 -1.37 8.00
CA GLU A 17 -0.94 -1.50 8.27
C GLU A 17 -1.73 -0.39 7.58
N ALA A 18 -1.23 0.84 7.64
CA ALA A 18 -1.79 1.97 6.92
C ALA A 18 -1.72 1.76 5.40
N LEU A 19 -0.58 1.29 4.88
CA LEU A 19 -0.42 0.96 3.46
C LEU A 19 -1.40 -0.13 3.02
N PHE A 20 -1.57 -1.17 3.83
CA PHE A 20 -2.55 -2.23 3.59
C PHE A 20 -3.99 -1.70 3.59
N GLY A 21 -4.34 -0.86 4.57
CA GLY A 21 -5.65 -0.23 4.64
C GLY A 21 -5.96 0.64 3.43
N VAL A 22 -5.00 1.46 2.98
CA VAL A 22 -5.13 2.27 1.76
C VAL A 22 -5.29 1.39 0.53
N TRP A 23 -4.46 0.35 0.40
CA TRP A 23 -4.56 -0.60 -0.71
C TRP A 23 -5.92 -1.31 -0.75
N LEU A 24 -6.44 -1.76 0.39
CA LEU A 24 -7.78 -2.36 0.49
C LEU A 24 -8.87 -1.37 0.08
N ALA A 25 -8.82 -0.14 0.59
CA ALA A 25 -9.82 0.88 0.30
C ALA A 25 -9.85 1.23 -1.20
N VAL A 26 -8.70 1.46 -1.83
CA VAL A 26 -8.60 1.81 -3.25
C VAL A 26 -9.07 0.65 -4.13
N THR A 27 -8.58 -0.56 -3.87
CA THR A 27 -8.95 -1.76 -4.64
C THR A 27 -10.43 -2.06 -4.50
N GLY A 28 -10.96 -2.07 -3.27
CA GLY A 28 -12.36 -2.33 -2.98
C GLY A 28 -13.31 -1.28 -3.58
N ALA A 29 -12.98 0.00 -3.47
CA ALA A 29 -13.77 1.07 -4.08
C ALA A 29 -13.84 0.92 -5.61
N THR A 30 -12.71 0.56 -6.24
CA THR A 30 -12.65 0.30 -7.69
C THR A 30 -13.49 -0.90 -8.08
N PHE A 31 -13.45 -1.99 -7.29
CA PHE A 31 -14.28 -3.17 -7.52
C PHE A 31 -15.77 -2.86 -7.42
N MET A 32 -16.19 -2.07 -6.41
CA MET A 32 -17.58 -1.63 -6.31
C MET A 32 -18.02 -0.81 -7.51
N ARG A 33 -17.13 0.00 -8.09
CA ARG A 33 -17.41 0.77 -9.30
C ARG A 33 -17.60 -0.15 -10.51
N ILE A 34 -16.71 -1.11 -10.73
CA ILE A 34 -16.79 -2.08 -11.85
C ILE A 34 -18.05 -2.93 -11.74
N ARG A 35 -18.41 -3.37 -10.52
CA ARG A 35 -19.62 -4.15 -10.28
C ARG A 35 -20.88 -3.46 -10.81
N ARG A 36 -20.97 -2.13 -10.64
CA ARG A 36 -22.11 -1.30 -11.07
C ARG A 36 -22.14 -1.02 -12.57
N GLN A 37 -21.07 -1.30 -13.32
CA GLN A 37 -21.04 -1.08 -14.77
C GLN A 37 -21.81 -2.18 -15.52
N PRO A 38 -22.48 -1.88 -16.65
CA PRO A 38 -23.25 -2.85 -17.43
C PRO A 38 -22.34 -3.69 -18.35
N TYR A 39 -21.22 -4.19 -17.84
CA TYR A 39 -20.31 -5.07 -18.59
C TYR A 39 -20.63 -6.55 -18.39
N SER A 40 -20.23 -7.37 -19.36
CA SER A 40 -20.33 -8.82 -19.25
C SER A 40 -19.48 -9.34 -18.09
N THR A 41 -19.91 -10.46 -17.49
CA THR A 41 -19.22 -11.06 -16.34
C THR A 41 -17.76 -11.38 -16.66
N ARG A 42 -17.47 -11.85 -17.87
CA ARG A 42 -16.10 -12.15 -18.32
C ARG A 42 -15.21 -10.90 -18.31
N LEU A 43 -15.69 -9.80 -18.89
CA LEU A 43 -14.94 -8.55 -18.92
C LEU A 43 -14.72 -7.98 -17.52
N LYS A 44 -15.71 -8.10 -16.63
CA LYS A 44 -15.57 -7.68 -15.23
C LYS A 44 -14.48 -8.47 -14.49
N VAL A 45 -14.38 -9.78 -14.73
CA VAL A 45 -13.34 -10.63 -14.14
C VAL A 45 -11.95 -10.19 -14.63
N GLU A 46 -11.80 -9.99 -15.93
CA GLU A 46 -10.54 -9.49 -16.52
C GLU A 46 -10.15 -8.11 -15.92
N GLN A 47 -11.13 -7.22 -15.71
CA GLN A 47 -10.92 -5.94 -15.06
C GLN A 47 -10.53 -6.07 -13.58
N TYR A 48 -11.21 -6.94 -12.81
CA TYR A 48 -10.86 -7.17 -11.41
C TYR A 48 -9.43 -7.70 -11.28
N GLU A 49 -9.03 -8.64 -12.15
CA GLU A 49 -7.69 -9.19 -12.17
C GLU A 49 -6.64 -8.12 -12.50
N SER A 50 -6.88 -7.31 -13.53
CA SER A 50 -5.97 -6.22 -13.93
C SER A 50 -5.81 -5.18 -12.81
N ILE A 51 -6.92 -4.73 -12.22
CA ILE A 51 -6.91 -3.76 -11.12
C ILE A 51 -6.23 -4.34 -9.88
N PHE A 52 -6.51 -5.58 -9.51
CA PHE A 52 -5.87 -6.24 -8.37
C PHE A 52 -4.36 -6.32 -8.55
N LYS A 53 -3.89 -6.74 -9.72
CA LYS A 53 -2.46 -6.80 -10.04
C LYS A 53 -1.82 -5.42 -9.99
N GLY A 54 -2.41 -4.42 -10.63
CA GLY A 54 -1.87 -3.06 -10.70
C GLY A 54 -1.78 -2.39 -9.32
N THR A 55 -2.84 -2.47 -8.52
CA THR A 55 -2.88 -1.90 -7.16
C THR A 55 -1.91 -2.62 -6.22
N SER A 56 -1.81 -3.96 -6.30
CA SER A 56 -0.88 -4.75 -5.50
C SER A 56 0.57 -4.42 -5.84
N LEU A 57 0.91 -4.32 -7.13
CA LEU A 57 2.25 -3.93 -7.57
C LEU A 57 2.61 -2.52 -7.04
N GLY A 58 1.68 -1.57 -7.14
CA GLY A 58 1.86 -0.23 -6.60
C GLY A 58 2.10 -0.24 -5.09
N ALA A 59 1.33 -1.01 -4.32
CA ALA A 59 1.52 -1.14 -2.88
C ALA A 59 2.88 -1.76 -2.53
N ILE A 60 3.34 -2.77 -3.28
CA ILE A 60 4.67 -3.37 -3.09
C ILE A 60 5.78 -2.33 -3.32
N VAL A 61 5.72 -1.58 -4.43
CA VAL A 61 6.72 -0.54 -4.75
C VAL A 61 6.77 0.52 -3.65
N LEU A 62 5.61 0.97 -3.17
CA LEU A 62 5.52 1.92 -2.05
C LEU A 62 6.09 1.32 -0.75
N GLY A 63 5.77 0.07 -0.45
CA GLY A 63 6.29 -0.63 0.73
C GLY A 63 7.81 -0.80 0.72
N VAL A 64 8.40 -1.07 -0.45
CA VAL A 64 9.86 -1.10 -0.62
C VAL A 64 10.44 0.29 -0.41
N GLY A 65 9.85 1.34 -0.99
CA GLY A 65 10.28 2.73 -0.78
C GLY A 65 10.19 3.20 0.68
N MET A 66 9.22 2.68 1.45
CA MET A 66 9.05 2.95 2.88
C MET A 66 9.96 2.11 3.78
N SER A 67 10.67 1.13 3.24
CA SER A 67 11.52 0.23 4.03
C SER A 67 12.75 0.98 4.56
N PRO A 68 13.04 0.89 5.88
CA PRO A 68 14.14 1.64 6.46
C PRO A 68 15.46 1.08 5.96
N LYS A 69 16.38 1.96 5.55
CA LYS A 69 17.75 1.60 5.13
C LYS A 69 18.53 1.04 6.33
N ARG A 70 18.40 -0.25 6.59
CA ARG A 70 19.05 -0.96 7.71
C ARG A 70 20.59 -0.98 7.67
N GLY A 71 21.23 -0.46 6.61
CA GLY A 71 22.68 -0.58 6.38
C GLY A 71 23.58 0.59 6.82
N MET A 72 23.07 1.79 7.08
CA MET A 72 23.93 2.98 7.28
C MET A 72 24.33 3.26 8.73
N LYS A 73 23.71 2.62 9.73
CA LYS A 73 24.01 2.89 11.15
C LYS A 73 25.20 2.12 11.73
N ARG A 74 25.70 1.06 11.08
CA ARG A 74 26.83 0.27 11.63
C ARG A 74 28.22 0.77 11.25
N VAL A 75 28.34 1.62 10.21
CA VAL A 75 29.65 2.07 9.72
C VAL A 75 30.11 3.37 10.38
N ALA A 76 29.21 4.13 11.02
CA ALA A 76 29.56 5.38 11.70
C ALA A 76 29.98 5.22 13.18
N GLN A 77 30.15 3.97 13.65
CA GLN A 77 30.56 3.65 15.04
C GLN A 77 31.82 2.79 15.13
N SER A 78 32.60 2.68 14.05
CA SER A 78 33.91 2.02 14.02
C SER A 78 35.01 3.07 13.96
#